data_AF-A0A973I6I4-F1
#
_entry.id   AF-A0A973I6I4-F1
#
_cell.length_a   1.000
_cell.length_b   1.000
_cell.length_c   1.000
_cell.angle_alpha   90.00
_cell.angle_beta   90.00
_cell.angle_gamma   90.00
#
_symmetry.space_group_name_H-M   'P 1'
#
loop_
_entity.id
_entity.type
_entity.pdbx_description
1 polymer ?
#
loop_
_entity_poly.entity_id
_entity_poly.type
_entity_poly.pdbx_seq_one_letter_code
_entity_poly.pdbx_strand_id
1 'polypeptide(L)'
;MWSRTLSGFILGLLISISVALNLNLMLPIAQDVSLLIGLLVAFPIWVTVQVWSYHFSSAKEAWLKGLMVLAPCASLSIILMLMRTFG
;
A
#
# COMPACT_ATOMS: atom_id res chain seq x y z
N MET A 1 -4.33 -22.05 -5.57
CA MET A 1 -3.07 -21.28 -5.56
C MET A 1 -3.28 -19.88 -6.13
N TRP A 2 -3.88 -19.76 -7.32
CA TRP A 2 -4.22 -18.49 -7.99
C TRP A 2 -4.92 -17.43 -7.12
N SER A 3 -5.88 -17.80 -6.27
CA SER A 3 -6.58 -16.83 -5.41
C SER A 3 -5.66 -16.11 -4.40
N ARG A 4 -4.56 -16.75 -3.95
CA ARG A 4 -3.54 -16.14 -3.08
C ARG A 4 -2.62 -15.19 -3.85
N THR A 5 -2.29 -15.53 -5.08
CA THR A 5 -1.55 -14.66 -5.98
C THR A 5 -2.35 -13.40 -6.30
N LEU A 6 -3.64 -13.57 -6.59
CA LEU A 6 -4.59 -12.47 -6.80
C LEU A 6 -4.71 -11.55 -5.58
N SER A 7 -4.76 -12.12 -4.37
CA SER A 7 -4.80 -11.32 -3.14
C SER A 7 -3.52 -10.50 -2.97
N GLY A 8 -2.35 -11.13 -3.13
CA GLY A 8 -1.06 -10.46 -3.04
C GLY A 8 -0.88 -9.37 -4.11
N PHE A 9 -1.33 -9.65 -5.33
CA PHE A 9 -1.28 -8.71 -6.45
C PHE A 9 -2.16 -7.48 -6.21
N ILE A 10 -3.46 -7.69 -5.94
CA ILE A 10 -4.42 -6.59 -5.76
C ILE A 10 -4.15 -5.83 -4.46
N LEU A 11 -4.09 -6.54 -3.33
CA LEU A 11 -3.92 -5.90 -2.01
C LEU A 11 -2.54 -5.28 -1.90
N GLY A 12 -1.50 -5.93 -2.41
CA GLY A 12 -0.16 -5.35 -2.43
C GLY A 12 -0.12 -4.05 -3.24
N LEU A 13 -0.85 -4.00 -4.37
CA LEU A 13 -0.86 -2.81 -5.23
C LEU A 13 -1.55 -1.65 -4.49
N LEU A 14 -2.71 -1.90 -3.89
CA LEU A 14 -3.40 -0.91 -3.07
C LEU A 14 -2.57 -0.43 -1.87
N ILE A 15 -1.94 -1.36 -1.13
CA ILE A 15 -1.06 -1.01 0.00
C ILE A 15 0.12 -0.15 -0.48
N SER A 16 0.77 -0.53 -1.58
CA SER A 16 1.91 0.22 -2.11
C SER A 16 1.54 1.65 -2.53
N ILE A 17 0.39 1.83 -3.19
CA ILE A 17 -0.12 3.15 -3.58
C ILE A 17 -0.46 3.99 -2.34
N SER A 18 -1.14 3.43 -1.34
CA SER A 18 -1.43 4.14 -0.09
C SER A 18 -0.16 4.59 0.62
N VAL A 19 0.87 3.75 0.69
CA VAL A 19 2.15 4.12 1.31
C VAL A 19 2.86 5.22 0.51
N ALA A 20 2.94 5.10 -0.82
CA ALA A 20 3.54 6.13 -1.66
C ALA A 20 2.81 7.48 -1.54
N LEU A 21 1.48 7.46 -1.48
CA LEU A 21 0.66 8.65 -1.29
C LEU A 21 0.90 9.28 0.09
N ASN A 22 0.98 8.48 1.15
CA ASN A 22 1.28 8.99 2.49
C ASN A 22 2.66 9.64 2.55
N LEU A 23 3.67 9.03 1.92
CA LEU A 23 5.01 9.63 1.81
C LEU A 23 4.96 10.98 1.07
N ASN A 24 4.18 11.07 -0.01
CA ASN A 24 4.02 12.31 -0.76
C ASN A 24 3.32 13.42 0.03
N LEU A 25 2.35 13.06 0.87
CA LEU A 25 1.63 14.01 1.70
C LEU A 25 2.45 14.48 2.91
N MET A 26 3.35 13.64 3.44
CA MET A 26 4.13 13.94 4.65
C MET A 26 5.46 14.63 4.39
N LEU A 27 6.12 14.38 3.26
CA LEU A 27 7.46 14.92 2.99
C LEU A 27 7.39 16.34 2.38
N PRO A 28 7.98 17.36 3.02
CA PRO A 28 8.03 18.73 2.51
C PRO A 28 9.18 18.91 1.51
N ILE A 29 9.22 18.08 0.48
CA ILE A 29 10.24 18.11 -0.58
C ILE A 29 9.61 18.44 -1.93
N ALA A 30 10.43 18.77 -2.91
CA ALA A 30 9.97 19.01 -4.28
C ALA A 30 9.11 17.83 -4.77
N GLN A 31 7.99 18.16 -5.43
CA GLN A 31 6.98 17.18 -5.84
C GLN A 31 7.59 16.07 -6.71
N ASP A 32 8.47 16.41 -7.64
CA ASP A 32 9.12 15.44 -8.54
C ASP A 32 9.99 14.44 -7.77
N VAL A 33 10.76 14.92 -6.78
CA VAL A 33 11.61 14.07 -5.93
C VAL A 33 10.76 13.17 -5.06
N SER A 34 9.67 13.69 -4.52
CA SER A 34 8.73 12.91 -3.71
C SER A 34 8.06 11.79 -4.50
N LEU A 35 7.62 12.07 -5.73
CA LEU A 35 7.04 11.07 -6.62
C LEU A 35 8.05 9.99 -7.00
N LEU A 36 9.31 10.36 -7.27
CA LEU A 36 10.39 9.40 -7.53
C LEU A 36 10.62 8.48 -6.32
N ILE A 37 10.69 9.02 -5.11
CA ILE A 37 10.83 8.23 -3.88
C ILE A 37 9.63 7.31 -3.70
N GLY A 38 8.41 7.82 -3.89
CA GLY A 38 7.18 7.03 -3.82
C GLY A 38 7.21 5.85 -4.78
N LEU A 39 7.65 6.05 -6.03
CA LEU A 39 7.80 4.99 -7.03
C LEU A 39 8.83 3.93 -6.60
N LEU A 40 10.00 4.37 -6.15
CA LEU A 40 11.10 3.48 -5.73
C LEU A 40 10.72 2.64 -4.51
N VAL A 41 9.86 3.15 -3.62
CA VAL A 41 9.39 2.43 -2.43
C VAL A 41 8.16 1.56 -2.72
N ALA A 42 7.25 2.00 -3.60
CA ALA A 42 6.02 1.28 -3.91
C ALA A 42 6.29 -0.10 -4.51
N PHE A 43 7.23 -0.21 -5.46
CA PHE A 43 7.53 -1.47 -6.14
C PHE A 43 8.06 -2.57 -5.19
N PRO A 44 9.08 -2.32 -4.35
CA PRO A 44 9.52 -3.30 -3.35
C PRO A 44 8.41 -3.73 -2.39
N ILE A 45 7.58 -2.80 -1.92
CA ILE A 45 6.45 -3.11 -1.05
C ILE A 45 5.46 -4.04 -1.77
N TRP A 46 5.13 -3.71 -3.01
CA TRP A 46 4.20 -4.50 -3.80
C TRP A 46 4.68 -5.94 -4.00
N VAL A 47 5.94 -6.12 -4.37
CA VAL A 47 6.55 -7.45 -4.54
C VAL A 47 6.61 -8.21 -3.20
N THR A 48 6.95 -7.51 -2.11
CA THR A 48 6.99 -8.12 -0.77
C THR A 48 5.63 -8.65 -0.35
N VAL A 49 4.55 -7.90 -0.59
CA VAL A 49 3.19 -8.35 -0.27
C VAL A 49 2.75 -9.53 -1.15
N GLN A 50 3.17 -9.57 -2.42
CA GLN A 50 2.95 -10.73 -3.28
C GLN A 50 3.64 -11.99 -2.75
N VAL A 51 4.90 -11.88 -2.32
CA VAL A 51 5.62 -13.02 -1.72
C VAL A 51 4.99 -13.41 -0.37
N TRP A 52 4.59 -12.43 0.43
CA TRP A 52 3.94 -12.65 1.72
C TRP A 52 2.61 -13.38 1.61
N SER A 53 1.84 -13.19 0.52
CA SER A 53 0.58 -13.91 0.34
C SER A 53 0.74 -15.42 0.19
N TYR A 54 1.93 -15.90 -0.22
CA TYR A 54 2.24 -17.33 -0.28
C TYR A 54 2.58 -17.96 1.07
N HIS A 55 2.92 -17.16 2.08
CA HIS A 55 3.15 -17.65 3.45
C HIS A 55 1.89 -18.26 4.06
N PHE A 56 0.71 -17.75 3.69
CA PHE A 56 -0.55 -18.22 4.26
C PHE A 56 -1.04 -19.53 3.63
N SER A 57 -1.49 -20.45 4.48
CA SER A 57 -1.99 -21.77 4.09
C SER A 57 -3.38 -21.70 3.42
N SER A 58 -4.18 -20.67 3.74
CA SER A 58 -5.53 -20.47 3.18
C SER A 58 -5.65 -19.16 2.40
N ALA A 59 -6.42 -19.20 1.29
CA ALA A 59 -6.72 -18.00 0.50
C ALA A 59 -7.51 -16.96 1.30
N LYS A 60 -8.49 -17.39 2.11
CA LYS A 60 -9.29 -16.47 2.95
C LYS A 60 -8.42 -15.70 3.93
N GLU A 61 -7.42 -16.38 4.50
CA GLU A 61 -6.50 -15.76 5.46
C GLU A 61 -5.61 -14.71 4.80
N ALA A 62 -5.07 -15.01 3.60
CA ALA A 62 -4.29 -14.04 2.83
C ALA A 62 -5.08 -12.76 2.50
N TRP A 63 -6.35 -12.91 2.10
CA TRP A 63 -7.24 -11.78 1.86
C TRP A 63 -7.55 -10.99 3.13
N LEU A 64 -7.91 -11.68 4.23
CA LEU A 64 -8.24 -11.02 5.49
C LEU A 64 -7.05 -10.24 6.05
N LYS A 65 -5.86 -10.86 6.10
CA LYS A 65 -4.64 -10.21 6.62
C LYS A 65 -4.21 -9.06 5.72
N GLY A 66 -4.27 -9.20 4.40
CA GLY A 66 -3.98 -8.10 3.49
C GLY A 66 -4.97 -6.93 3.63
N LEU A 67 -6.26 -7.20 3.82
CA LEU A 67 -7.27 -6.16 4.09
C LEU A 67 -7.04 -5.48 5.44
N MET A 68 -6.64 -6.22 6.48
CA MET A 68 -6.29 -5.65 7.79
C MET A 68 -5.10 -4.71 7.72
N VAL A 69 -4.15 -4.93 6.79
CA VAL A 69 -3.02 -4.01 6.55
C VAL A 69 -3.45 -2.83 5.67
N LEU A 70 -4.29 -3.07 4.67
CA LEU A 70 -4.79 -2.02 3.78
C LEU A 70 -5.66 -1.00 4.53
N ALA A 71 -6.51 -1.45 5.46
CA ALA A 71 -7.42 -0.59 6.20
C ALA A 71 -6.72 0.61 6.88
N PRO A 72 -5.71 0.43 7.76
CA PRO A 72 -5.01 1.56 8.37
C PRO A 72 -4.24 2.39 7.34
N CYS A 73 -3.67 1.77 6.30
CA CYS A 73 -2.97 2.51 5.23
C CYS A 73 -3.91 3.46 4.50
N ALA A 74 -5.08 2.98 4.10
CA ALA A 74 -6.10 3.75 3.40
C ALA A 74 -6.73 4.82 4.30
N SER A 75 -7.02 4.47 5.58
CA SER A 75 -7.51 5.44 6.56
C SER A 75 -6.52 6.60 6.74
N LEU A 76 -5.23 6.29 6.88
CA LEU A 76 -4.18 7.32 7.00
C LEU A 76 -4.12 8.21 5.74
N SER A 77 -4.20 7.61 4.55
CA SER A 77 -4.23 8.37 3.29
C SER A 77 -5.39 9.34 3.22
N ILE A 78 -6.60 8.90 3.58
CA ILE A 78 -7.80 9.74 3.59
C ILE A 78 -7.63 10.88 4.61
N ILE A 79 -7.16 10.58 5.82
CA ILE A 79 -6.97 11.60 6.87
C ILE A 79 -5.96 12.66 6.41
N LEU A 80 -4.79 12.25 5.91
CA LEU A 80 -3.77 13.19 5.45
C LEU A 80 -4.26 14.05 4.28
N MET A 81 -5.03 13.45 3.35
CA MET A 81 -5.59 14.17 2.21
C MET A 81 -6.64 15.20 2.65
N LEU A 82 -7.50 14.85 3.62
CA LEU A 82 -8.47 15.78 4.20
C LEU A 82 -7.77 16.94 4.93
N MET A 83 -6.75 16.64 5.74
CA MET A 83 -5.98 17.66 6.45
C MET A 83 -5.31 18.66 5.50
N ARG A 84 -4.80 18.20 4.35
CA ARG A 84 -4.16 19.07 3.35
C ARG A 84 -5.14 19.88 2.52
N THR A 85 -6.38 19.41 2.36
CA THR A 85 -7.40 20.07 1.53
C THR A 85 -8.17 21.15 2.31
N PHE A 86 -8.37 20.94 3.60
CA PHE A 86 -9.14 21.84 4.48
C PHE A 86 -8.29 22.63 5.48
N GLY A 87 -6.96 22.45 5.46
CA GLY A 87 -6.00 23.11 6.35
C GLY A 87 -5.22 24.25 5.69
#